data_AF-A0A7S0QJN2-F1
#
_entry.id   AF-A0A7S0QJN2-F1
#
_cell.length_a   1.000
_cell.length_b   1.000
_cell.length_c   1.000
_cell.angle_alpha   90.00
_cell.angle_beta   90.00
_cell.angle_gamma   90.00
#
_symmetry.space_group_name_H-M   'P 1'
#
loop_
_entity.id
_entity.type
_entity.pdbx_description
1 polymer ?
#
loop_
_entity_poly.entity_id
_entity_poly.type
_entity_poly.pdbx_seq_one_letter_code
_entity_poly.pdbx_strand_id
1 'polypeptide(L)'
;EAAVAAHERRISQLDAVNALPLYPGENLLWDENVVPSVQFAGQDVLALPKLNLQYLTFHDYLLRNFNLFRLESTYEIRQDVEDAALRLRPRLSLETGKTVLTGWARSCLPLSGFRVTEISKPNLGETRPAYVVGEASYSLSGLRDVKLRTEWEEFREHDILFLLSIKARCKVGENPPSKAGRNREDFCLEYIRGCEVMGMLDVDGKIYNRMDRQSKGMPHGSDRTVRVLLDPAQFALDAAAAKGGGDNVYETFNVLLKRRQAENNFKAVLECIRDLMNTDIVVPEWLHDVLLGYGDPARTHYSQCARVGEGWTAEVCDTFVDGAHVAESFPGRRVELRPNGKGDVVPPFRVTFPPKDSDEAIVAEAYLPPDPGPYPENKPKTNAVRFTPVQVEAILSGVNECLTQVVGPPGTGKTDTAVQIVSNIYHNFPGQRILLVTHSNQALNDIFEKIARLDIHERHLLRLGHDADKLETEEDFSKWGRVQFMLQKRLELLQEVGRLARSLGVVGDVEYSCETAQHFYLFNVLSRWEEYAHRVKAAGPDDEAARAAIVAGFPFAGFFSNTPAPVFLDGAP
;
A
#
# COMPACT_ATOMS: atom_id res chain seq x y z
N GLU A 1 15.16 18.53 45.41
CA GLU A 1 15.06 18.36 43.94
C GLU A 1 15.75 17.10 43.44
N ALA A 2 17.07 16.93 43.60
CA ALA A 2 17.77 15.72 43.16
C ALA A 2 17.17 14.40 43.70
N ALA A 3 16.80 14.37 44.99
CA ALA A 3 16.13 13.21 45.58
C ALA A 3 14.74 12.95 45.00
N VAL A 4 14.01 14.00 44.57
CA VAL A 4 12.69 13.86 43.95
C VAL A 4 12.84 13.32 42.53
N ALA A 5 13.69 13.92 41.70
CA ALA A 5 13.93 13.48 40.31
C ALA A 5 14.46 12.03 40.20
N ALA A 6 15.13 11.54 41.23
CA ALA A 6 15.64 10.17 41.30
C ALA A 6 14.55 9.13 41.67
N HIS A 7 13.49 9.52 42.39
CA HIS A 7 12.51 8.58 42.96
C HIS A 7 11.06 8.84 42.55
N GLU A 8 10.78 9.94 41.86
CA GLU A 8 9.43 10.21 41.33
C GLU A 8 9.02 9.16 40.29
N ARG A 9 7.73 8.87 40.24
CA ARG A 9 7.19 7.96 39.23
C ARG A 9 7.37 8.60 37.86
N ARG A 10 8.05 7.89 36.97
CA ARG A 10 8.24 8.33 35.58
C ARG A 10 7.13 7.76 34.71
N ILE A 11 6.60 8.61 33.85
CA ILE A 11 5.68 8.21 32.80
C ILE A 11 6.52 7.50 31.73
N SER A 12 6.01 6.38 31.19
CA SER A 12 6.71 5.70 30.11
C SER A 12 6.73 6.59 28.86
N GLN A 13 7.74 6.42 27.98
CA GLN A 13 7.78 7.14 26.71
C GLN A 13 6.55 6.82 25.85
N LEU A 14 6.07 5.59 25.92
CA LEU A 14 4.87 5.15 25.22
C LEU A 14 3.62 5.90 25.70
N ASP A 15 3.42 5.99 27.01
CA ASP A 15 2.28 6.73 27.60
C ASP A 15 2.34 8.21 27.24
N ALA A 16 3.54 8.80 27.22
CA ALA A 16 3.74 10.18 26.81
C ALA A 16 3.33 10.37 25.35
N VAL A 17 3.73 9.48 24.44
CA VAL A 17 3.35 9.55 23.01
C VAL A 17 1.85 9.31 22.81
N ASN A 18 1.26 8.37 23.56
CA ASN A 18 -0.17 8.10 23.48
C ASN A 18 -1.02 9.27 23.97
N ALA A 19 -0.52 10.05 24.93
CA ALA A 19 -1.15 11.27 25.42
C ALA A 19 -0.97 12.49 24.51
N LEU A 20 -0.11 12.43 23.48
CA LEU A 20 0.13 13.57 22.59
C LEU A 20 -1.00 13.70 21.56
N PRO A 21 -1.51 14.94 21.36
CA PRO A 21 -2.31 15.26 20.18
C PRO A 21 -1.55 15.02 18.89
N LEU A 22 -2.25 14.56 17.86
CA LEU A 22 -1.68 14.33 16.54
C LEU A 22 -1.72 15.57 15.65
N TYR A 23 -2.70 16.44 15.88
CA TYR A 23 -2.80 17.71 15.17
C TYR A 23 -1.98 18.79 15.85
N PRO A 24 -1.31 19.68 15.09
CA PRO A 24 -0.63 20.83 15.67
C PRO A 24 -1.64 21.87 16.17
N GLY A 25 -1.37 22.43 17.35
CA GLY A 25 -2.06 23.61 17.88
C GLY A 25 -1.35 24.91 17.53
N GLU A 26 -1.98 26.05 17.85
CA GLU A 26 -1.48 27.41 17.55
C GLU A 26 -0.10 27.70 18.13
N ASN A 27 0.23 27.14 19.30
CA ASN A 27 1.52 27.39 19.94
C ASN A 27 2.67 26.67 19.22
N LEU A 28 2.41 25.49 18.65
CA LEU A 28 3.44 24.70 17.96
C LEU A 28 3.78 25.27 16.58
N LEU A 29 2.79 25.79 15.86
CA LEU A 29 2.97 26.33 14.50
C LEU A 29 4.04 27.43 14.44
N TRP A 30 4.05 28.35 15.42
CA TRP A 30 4.99 29.48 15.46
C TRP A 30 6.13 29.30 16.48
N ASP A 31 6.39 28.08 16.97
CA ASP A 31 7.57 27.82 17.79
C ASP A 31 8.80 27.57 16.89
N GLU A 32 9.62 28.61 16.70
CA GLU A 32 10.80 28.56 15.82
C GLU A 32 11.90 27.60 16.32
N ASN A 33 11.88 27.15 17.58
CA ASN A 33 12.87 26.20 18.10
C ASN A 33 12.68 24.77 17.56
N VAL A 34 11.44 24.45 17.17
CA VAL A 34 11.02 23.12 16.70
C VAL A 34 10.41 23.15 15.29
N VAL A 35 9.87 24.29 14.86
CA VAL A 35 9.36 24.54 13.50
C VAL A 35 10.11 25.73 12.89
N PRO A 36 11.36 25.53 12.42
CA PRO A 36 12.17 26.61 11.87
C PRO A 36 11.54 27.21 10.60
N SER A 37 11.87 28.46 10.31
CA SER A 37 11.54 29.08 9.03
C SER A 37 12.56 28.70 7.95
N VAL A 38 12.22 28.91 6.66
CA VAL A 38 13.16 28.68 5.53
C VAL A 38 14.45 29.50 5.68
N GLN A 39 14.41 30.58 6.47
CA GLN A 39 15.55 31.47 6.69
C GLN A 39 16.52 30.98 7.76
N PHE A 40 16.33 29.77 8.28
CA PHE A 40 17.24 29.20 9.27
C PHE A 40 18.65 29.00 8.69
N ALA A 41 19.61 29.75 9.23
CA ALA A 41 20.98 29.82 8.72
C ALA A 41 21.89 28.66 9.18
N GLY A 42 21.39 27.73 9.99
CA GLY A 42 22.18 26.61 10.53
C GLY A 42 23.21 27.00 11.59
N GLN A 43 23.17 28.24 12.09
CA GLN A 43 24.11 28.74 13.09
C GLN A 43 23.74 28.33 14.52
N ASP A 44 22.44 28.18 14.80
CA ASP A 44 21.91 27.79 16.10
C ASP A 44 21.50 26.31 16.12
N VAL A 45 21.33 25.75 17.32
CA VAL A 45 20.88 24.36 17.50
C VAL A 45 19.37 24.32 17.63
N LEU A 46 18.72 23.44 16.86
CA LEU A 46 17.28 23.18 16.96
C LEU A 46 17.02 21.98 17.88
N ALA A 47 15.87 22.00 18.55
CA ALA A 47 15.41 20.91 19.41
C ALA A 47 14.79 19.77 18.57
N LEU A 48 15.51 19.32 17.55
CA LEU A 48 15.06 18.31 16.58
C LEU A 48 15.84 17.00 16.73
N PRO A 49 15.17 15.84 16.64
CA PRO A 49 15.85 14.58 16.47
C PRO A 49 16.73 14.57 15.21
N LYS A 50 17.81 13.79 15.25
CA LYS A 50 18.70 13.60 14.09
C LYS A 50 18.57 12.18 13.57
N LEU A 51 18.35 12.06 12.26
CA LEU A 51 18.48 10.80 11.53
C LEU A 51 19.92 10.67 11.08
N ASN A 52 20.54 9.55 11.43
CA ASN A 52 21.91 9.20 11.04
C ASN A 52 21.96 7.69 10.81
N LEU A 53 23.12 7.08 11.01
CA LEU A 53 23.33 5.65 10.78
C LEU A 53 22.73 4.75 11.87
N GLN A 54 22.71 5.19 13.14
CA GLN A 54 22.43 4.30 14.28
C GLN A 54 21.31 4.81 15.20
N TYR A 55 20.54 3.86 15.75
CA TYR A 55 19.39 4.11 16.64
C TYR A 55 19.37 3.11 17.79
N LEU A 56 19.15 3.59 19.03
CA LEU A 56 19.29 2.76 20.24
C LEU A 56 18.39 1.52 20.23
N THR A 57 17.15 1.71 19.79
CA THR A 57 16.12 0.67 19.67
C THR A 57 15.18 1.04 18.52
N PHE A 58 14.31 0.11 18.13
CA PHE A 58 13.22 0.42 17.21
C PHE A 58 12.31 1.53 17.74
N HIS A 59 12.10 1.58 19.07
CA HIS A 59 11.32 2.65 19.69
C HIS A 59 11.99 4.02 19.52
N ASP A 60 13.32 4.11 19.69
CA ASP A 60 14.08 5.32 19.41
C ASP A 60 13.95 5.72 17.93
N TYR A 61 14.19 4.78 17.00
CA TYR A 61 14.03 5.02 15.57
C TYR A 61 12.63 5.57 15.22
N LEU A 62 11.57 4.90 15.67
CA LEU A 62 10.19 5.30 15.39
C LEU A 62 9.85 6.64 16.04
N LEU A 63 10.28 6.90 17.28
CA LEU A 63 10.02 8.17 17.97
C LEU A 63 10.70 9.36 17.29
N ARG A 64 11.93 9.18 16.78
CA ARG A 64 12.61 10.23 16.01
C ARG A 64 11.88 10.54 14.71
N ASN A 65 11.49 9.50 13.97
CA ASN A 65 10.72 9.66 12.74
C ASN A 65 9.34 10.28 13.00
N PHE A 66 8.63 9.84 14.06
CA PHE A 66 7.36 10.41 14.50
C PHE A 66 7.46 11.92 14.72
N ASN A 67 8.43 12.35 15.53
CA ASN A 67 8.61 13.77 15.84
C ASN A 67 9.01 14.60 14.62
N LEU A 68 9.96 14.11 13.80
CA LEU A 68 10.38 14.83 12.60
C LEU A 68 9.24 14.99 11.60
N PHE A 69 8.52 13.90 11.32
CA PHE A 69 7.40 13.91 10.39
C PHE A 69 6.25 14.80 10.89
N ARG A 70 5.97 14.79 12.20
CA ARG A 70 5.00 15.70 12.83
C ARG A 70 5.40 17.17 12.64
N LEU A 71 6.66 17.50 12.84
CA LEU A 71 7.15 18.88 12.76
C LEU A 71 7.26 19.39 11.32
N GLU A 72 7.67 18.54 10.38
CA GLU A 72 7.60 18.83 8.94
C GLU A 72 6.16 19.12 8.50
N SER A 73 5.22 18.23 8.85
CA SER A 73 3.80 18.42 8.53
C SER A 73 3.24 19.71 9.16
N THR A 74 3.69 20.04 10.37
CA THR A 74 3.30 21.29 11.05
C THR A 74 3.77 22.52 10.28
N TYR A 75 4.98 22.49 9.73
CA TYR A 75 5.50 23.58 8.89
C TYR A 75 4.61 23.80 7.65
N GLU A 76 4.21 22.74 6.96
CA GLU A 76 3.30 22.85 5.80
C GLU A 76 1.93 23.41 6.20
N ILE A 77 1.36 22.92 7.31
CA ILE A 77 0.09 23.40 7.84
C ILE A 77 0.18 24.90 8.19
N ARG A 78 1.31 25.37 8.72
CA ARG A 78 1.53 26.81 8.95
C ARG A 78 1.40 27.60 7.66
N GLN A 79 2.04 27.16 6.58
CA GLN A 79 1.98 27.86 5.30
C GLN A 79 0.55 27.96 4.76
N ASP A 80 -0.22 26.87 4.88
CA ASP A 80 -1.63 26.85 4.47
C ASP A 80 -2.50 27.81 5.31
N VAL A 81 -2.27 27.86 6.61
CA VAL A 81 -2.99 28.74 7.54
C VAL A 81 -2.63 30.21 7.29
N GLU A 82 -1.36 30.53 7.01
CA GLU A 82 -0.91 31.88 6.68
C GLU A 82 -1.53 32.36 5.35
N ASP A 83 -1.51 31.54 4.30
CA ASP A 83 -2.15 31.86 3.01
C ASP A 83 -3.67 32.05 3.17
N ALA A 84 -4.31 31.20 3.98
CA ALA A 84 -5.73 31.34 4.33
C ALA A 84 -6.03 32.68 5.02
N ALA A 85 -5.30 33.01 6.09
CA ALA A 85 -5.49 34.25 6.83
C ALA A 85 -5.30 35.51 5.95
N LEU A 86 -4.28 35.50 5.08
CA LEU A 86 -3.99 36.59 4.14
C LEU A 86 -5.12 36.80 3.11
N ARG A 87 -5.69 35.70 2.60
CA ARG A 87 -6.76 35.73 1.60
C ARG A 87 -8.12 36.10 2.18
N LEU A 88 -8.44 35.62 3.38
CA LEU A 88 -9.72 35.89 4.05
C LEU A 88 -9.88 37.34 4.50
N ARG A 89 -8.76 38.08 4.65
CA ARG A 89 -8.74 39.51 5.03
C ARG A 89 -9.71 39.81 6.19
N PRO A 90 -9.45 39.26 7.39
CA PRO A 90 -10.28 39.52 8.56
C PRO A 90 -10.28 41.02 8.90
N ARG A 91 -11.45 41.56 9.23
CA ARG A 91 -11.67 42.97 9.59
C ARG A 91 -12.66 43.08 10.74
N LEU A 92 -12.48 44.10 11.59
CA LEU A 92 -13.46 44.45 12.61
C LEU A 92 -14.64 45.19 11.96
N SER A 93 -15.85 44.69 12.19
CA SER A 93 -17.08 45.41 11.86
C SER A 93 -17.19 46.67 12.72
N LEU A 94 -17.42 47.81 12.08
CA LEU A 94 -17.61 49.09 12.77
C LEU A 94 -18.89 49.13 13.61
N GLU A 95 -19.90 48.34 13.26
CA GLU A 95 -21.22 48.34 13.90
C GLU A 95 -21.30 47.34 15.07
N THR A 96 -20.72 46.16 14.91
CA THR A 96 -20.88 45.06 15.88
C THR A 96 -19.60 44.73 16.67
N GLY A 97 -18.46 45.27 16.25
CA GLY A 97 -17.15 44.91 16.81
C GLY A 97 -16.73 43.46 16.55
N LYS A 98 -17.50 42.70 15.75
CA LYS A 98 -17.21 41.29 15.42
C LYS A 98 -16.26 41.18 14.24
N THR A 99 -15.55 40.06 14.15
CA THR A 99 -14.75 39.70 12.97
C THR A 99 -15.65 39.47 11.77
N VAL A 100 -15.37 40.18 10.68
CA VAL A 100 -15.97 39.98 9.36
C VAL A 100 -14.86 39.61 8.39
N LEU A 101 -15.08 38.52 7.65
CA LEU A 101 -14.15 38.04 6.61
C LEU A 101 -14.54 38.72 5.30
N THR A 102 -13.68 39.60 4.79
CA THR A 102 -13.97 40.41 3.59
C THR A 102 -13.40 39.82 2.31
N GLY A 103 -12.47 38.87 2.43
CA GLY A 103 -11.89 38.13 1.32
C GLY A 103 -12.40 36.69 1.25
N TRP A 104 -11.85 35.94 0.32
CA TRP A 104 -12.24 34.55 0.07
C TRP A 104 -11.00 33.71 -0.27
N ALA A 105 -11.04 32.43 0.05
CA ALA A 105 -10.00 31.47 -0.29
C ALA A 105 -10.64 30.18 -0.82
N ARG A 106 -9.99 29.49 -1.76
CA ARG A 106 -10.48 28.20 -2.29
C ARG A 106 -10.50 27.12 -1.20
N SER A 107 -9.50 27.15 -0.33
CA SER A 107 -9.24 26.19 0.75
C SER A 107 -10.00 26.49 2.03
N CYS A 108 -10.70 27.63 2.16
CA CYS A 108 -11.40 27.98 3.39
C CYS A 108 -12.82 28.47 3.16
N LEU A 109 -13.73 28.12 4.06
CA LEU A 109 -15.07 28.68 4.12
C LEU A 109 -15.38 29.20 5.54
N PRO A 110 -16.15 30.28 5.67
CA PRO A 110 -16.69 30.70 6.97
C PRO A 110 -17.61 29.61 7.52
N LEU A 111 -17.49 29.35 8.82
CA LEU A 111 -18.42 28.47 9.54
C LEU A 111 -19.70 29.23 9.86
N SER A 112 -20.84 28.61 9.57
CA SER A 112 -22.16 29.03 10.07
C SER A 112 -22.31 28.66 11.54
N GLY A 113 -21.66 27.58 11.98
CA GLY A 113 -21.60 27.17 13.37
C GLY A 113 -20.83 25.86 13.55
N PHE A 114 -20.34 25.65 14.76
CA PHE A 114 -19.71 24.41 15.19
C PHE A 114 -20.32 23.98 16.53
N ARG A 115 -20.53 22.68 16.71
CA ARG A 115 -20.96 22.11 17.99
C ARG A 115 -20.34 20.74 18.21
N VAL A 116 -20.03 20.43 19.46
CA VAL A 116 -19.68 19.07 19.89
C VAL A 116 -20.98 18.33 20.15
N THR A 117 -21.18 17.18 19.51
CA THR A 117 -22.43 16.40 19.60
C THR A 117 -22.32 15.22 20.54
N GLU A 118 -21.16 14.56 20.56
CA GLU A 118 -20.95 13.35 21.35
C GLU A 118 -19.56 13.34 21.98
N ILE A 119 -19.51 12.98 23.26
CA ILE A 119 -18.28 12.79 24.01
C ILE A 119 -18.36 11.39 24.63
N SER A 120 -17.44 10.52 24.22
CA SER A 120 -17.38 9.17 24.73
C SER A 120 -16.78 9.11 26.13
N LYS A 121 -17.05 8.01 26.85
CA LYS A 121 -16.38 7.72 28.11
C LYS A 121 -14.92 7.34 27.83
N PRO A 122 -13.98 7.68 28.73
CA PRO A 122 -12.61 7.17 28.65
C PRO A 122 -12.56 5.64 28.66
N ASN A 123 -11.61 5.08 27.92
CA ASN A 123 -11.26 3.67 28.04
C ASN A 123 -10.66 3.39 29.42
N LEU A 124 -10.68 2.12 29.84
CA LEU A 124 -10.06 1.70 31.09
C LEU A 124 -8.57 2.06 31.08
N GLY A 125 -8.12 2.87 32.04
CA GLY A 125 -6.72 3.29 32.17
C GLY A 125 -6.38 4.60 31.44
N GLU A 126 -7.25 5.09 30.56
CA GLU A 126 -7.07 6.37 29.90
C GLU A 126 -7.76 7.51 30.67
N THR A 127 -7.18 8.71 30.63
CA THR A 127 -7.75 9.92 31.23
C THR A 127 -8.55 10.76 30.23
N ARG A 128 -8.34 10.53 28.94
CA ARG A 128 -9.00 11.20 27.81
C ARG A 128 -10.24 10.42 27.34
N PRO A 129 -11.22 11.06 26.71
CA PRO A 129 -12.36 10.35 26.11
C PRO A 129 -11.88 9.42 24.99
N ALA A 130 -12.61 8.32 24.73
CA ALA A 130 -12.25 7.39 23.65
C ALA A 130 -12.42 8.02 22.25
N TYR A 131 -13.45 8.83 22.07
CA TYR A 131 -13.70 9.61 20.86
C TYR A 131 -14.54 10.85 21.18
N VAL A 132 -14.44 11.86 20.33
CA VAL A 132 -15.20 13.11 20.42
C VAL A 132 -15.72 13.46 19.03
N VAL A 133 -17.03 13.67 18.91
CA VAL A 133 -17.70 13.97 17.64
C VAL A 133 -18.15 15.43 17.63
N GLY A 134 -17.89 16.12 16.52
CA GLY A 134 -18.36 17.46 16.24
C GLY A 134 -19.11 17.56 14.92
N GLU A 135 -19.91 18.62 14.79
CA GLU A 135 -20.60 18.97 13.55
C GLU A 135 -20.23 20.40 13.16
N ALA A 136 -19.63 20.53 11.97
CA ALA A 136 -19.26 21.80 11.36
C ALA A 136 -20.26 22.15 10.26
N SER A 137 -20.98 23.25 10.41
CA SER A 137 -21.95 23.74 9.43
C SER A 137 -21.39 24.94 8.66
N TYR A 138 -21.53 24.94 7.34
CA TYR A 138 -21.04 25.99 6.46
C TYR A 138 -21.98 26.17 5.26
N SER A 139 -21.87 27.30 4.58
CA SER A 139 -22.69 27.63 3.40
C SER A 139 -21.84 27.71 2.15
N LEU A 140 -22.28 27.03 1.09
CA LEU A 140 -21.74 27.12 -0.27
C LEU A 140 -22.34 28.29 -1.07
N SER A 141 -23.07 29.17 -0.39
CA SER A 141 -23.65 30.37 -1.00
C SER A 141 -22.52 31.29 -1.47
N GLY A 142 -22.69 31.89 -2.65
CA GLY A 142 -21.66 32.76 -3.26
C GLY A 142 -20.53 32.03 -4.03
N LEU A 143 -20.37 30.71 -3.88
CA LEU A 143 -19.43 29.94 -4.70
C LEU A 143 -20.00 29.74 -6.12
N ARG A 144 -19.38 30.37 -7.13
CA ARG A 144 -19.82 30.26 -8.54
C ARG A 144 -19.18 29.08 -9.28
N ASP A 145 -18.00 28.64 -8.85
CA ASP A 145 -17.28 27.52 -9.47
C ASP A 145 -17.93 26.18 -9.06
N VAL A 146 -18.51 25.49 -10.04
CA VAL A 146 -19.17 24.20 -9.85
C VAL A 146 -18.18 23.14 -9.38
N LYS A 147 -16.94 23.14 -9.92
CA LYS A 147 -15.93 22.15 -9.50
C LYS A 147 -15.58 22.33 -8.04
N LEU A 148 -15.39 23.58 -7.61
CA LEU A 148 -15.09 23.89 -6.21
C LEU A 148 -16.27 23.51 -5.29
N ARG A 149 -17.50 23.75 -5.71
CA ARG A 149 -18.69 23.31 -4.95
C ARG A 149 -18.68 21.80 -4.75
N THR A 150 -18.48 21.03 -5.82
CA THR A 150 -18.38 19.57 -5.73
C THR A 150 -17.25 19.14 -4.79
N GLU A 151 -16.08 19.78 -4.85
CA GLU A 151 -14.98 19.47 -3.92
C GLU A 151 -15.30 19.74 -2.44
N TRP A 152 -16.23 20.65 -2.12
CA TRP A 152 -16.69 20.92 -0.75
C TRP A 152 -17.94 20.12 -0.37
N GLU A 153 -18.52 19.36 -1.30
CA GLU A 153 -19.63 18.44 -1.08
C GLU A 153 -19.17 16.98 -1.00
N GLU A 154 -18.01 16.65 -1.58
CA GLU A 154 -17.47 15.29 -1.70
C GLU A 154 -16.26 15.05 -0.79
N PHE A 155 -16.37 15.43 0.49
CA PHE A 155 -15.40 14.98 1.48
C PHE A 155 -15.48 13.47 1.67
N ARG A 156 -14.33 12.81 1.70
CA ARG A 156 -14.21 11.37 1.95
C ARG A 156 -14.09 11.12 3.44
N GLU A 157 -14.47 9.92 3.85
CA GLU A 157 -14.10 9.42 5.17
C GLU A 157 -12.58 9.51 5.34
N HIS A 158 -12.14 9.93 6.53
CA HIS A 158 -10.74 10.16 6.89
C HIS A 158 -10.07 11.41 6.29
N ASP A 159 -10.77 12.23 5.49
CA ASP A 159 -10.23 13.53 5.07
C ASP A 159 -9.97 14.42 6.30
N ILE A 160 -8.82 15.08 6.36
CA ILE A 160 -8.47 15.97 7.48
C ILE A 160 -8.87 17.41 7.17
N LEU A 161 -9.58 18.04 8.10
CA LEU A 161 -9.94 19.45 8.08
C LEU A 161 -9.37 20.17 9.30
N PHE A 162 -9.31 21.50 9.23
CA PHE A 162 -8.86 22.36 10.33
C PHE A 162 -9.93 23.39 10.68
N LEU A 163 -10.25 23.47 11.96
CA LEU A 163 -11.12 24.46 12.55
C LEU A 163 -10.27 25.63 13.04
N LEU A 164 -10.54 26.84 12.55
CA LEU A 164 -9.78 28.04 12.89
C LEU A 164 -10.69 29.04 13.62
N SER A 165 -10.10 29.72 14.61
CA SER A 165 -10.69 30.89 15.27
C SER A 165 -9.89 32.12 14.87
N ILE A 166 -10.43 32.90 13.93
CA ILE A 166 -9.79 34.13 13.43
C ILE A 166 -10.45 35.34 14.09
N LYS A 167 -9.65 36.15 14.77
CA LYS A 167 -10.12 37.37 15.46
C LYS A 167 -9.46 38.60 14.87
N ALA A 168 -10.25 39.40 14.14
CA ALA A 168 -9.73 40.58 13.49
C ALA A 168 -9.21 41.59 14.53
N ARG A 169 -8.02 42.14 14.27
CA ARG A 169 -7.43 43.24 15.07
C ARG A 169 -7.50 44.60 14.37
N CYS A 170 -7.62 44.62 13.05
CA CYS A 170 -7.59 45.83 12.24
C CYS A 170 -9.00 46.26 11.81
N LYS A 171 -9.26 47.57 11.82
CA LYS A 171 -10.48 48.16 11.28
C LYS A 171 -10.46 48.19 9.75
N VAL A 172 -11.62 48.40 9.14
CA VAL A 172 -11.74 48.62 7.69
C VAL A 172 -10.94 49.88 7.31
N GLY A 173 -9.91 49.72 6.47
CA GLY A 173 -9.01 50.80 6.04
C GLY A 173 -7.60 50.78 6.67
N GLU A 174 -7.39 50.01 7.74
CA GLU A 174 -6.06 49.80 8.34
C GLU A 174 -5.31 48.66 7.63
N ASN A 175 -3.97 48.63 7.79
CA ASN A 175 -3.12 47.68 7.09
C ASN A 175 -3.47 46.23 7.48
N PRO A 176 -3.79 45.35 6.50
CA PRO A 176 -4.11 43.93 6.74
C PRO A 176 -2.95 43.14 7.35
N PRO A 177 -3.22 41.86 7.73
CA PRO A 177 -2.20 40.83 7.77
C PRO A 177 -1.31 40.92 6.52
N SER A 178 -0.01 40.99 6.76
CA SER A 178 1.02 41.16 5.74
C SER A 178 1.75 39.84 5.53
N LYS A 179 2.27 39.61 4.32
CA LYS A 179 3.21 38.49 4.06
C LYS A 179 4.48 38.58 4.91
N ALA A 180 4.76 39.74 5.51
CA ALA A 180 5.87 39.93 6.44
C ALA A 180 5.54 39.56 7.89
N GLY A 181 4.32 39.09 8.17
CA GLY A 181 3.93 38.60 9.50
C GLY A 181 4.83 37.46 9.95
N ARG A 182 5.16 37.43 11.25
CA ARG A 182 6.07 36.43 11.83
C ARG A 182 5.44 35.63 12.95
N ASN A 183 4.32 36.08 13.50
CA ASN A 183 3.66 35.45 14.62
C ASN A 183 2.17 35.22 14.33
N ARG A 184 1.51 34.40 15.15
CA ARG A 184 0.07 34.12 15.05
C ARG A 184 -0.80 35.38 15.06
N GLU A 185 -0.36 36.43 15.75
CA GLU A 185 -1.14 37.66 15.92
C GLU A 185 -1.23 38.47 14.64
N ASP A 186 -0.13 38.51 13.87
CA ASP A 186 -0.07 39.16 12.55
C ASP A 186 -1.06 38.52 11.57
N PHE A 187 -1.30 37.22 11.72
CA PHE A 187 -2.27 36.45 10.94
C PHE A 187 -3.68 36.39 11.57
N CYS A 188 -3.91 37.12 12.68
CA CYS A 188 -5.19 37.15 13.40
C CYS A 188 -5.70 35.77 13.86
N LEU A 189 -4.83 34.77 14.03
CA LEU A 189 -5.21 33.44 14.47
C LEU A 189 -5.15 33.35 16.00
N GLU A 190 -6.26 32.92 16.60
CA GLU A 190 -6.38 32.68 18.04
C GLU A 190 -6.23 31.18 18.37
N TYR A 191 -6.97 30.32 17.66
CA TYR A 191 -6.93 28.87 17.86
C TYR A 191 -6.98 28.10 16.53
N ILE A 192 -6.37 26.92 16.51
CA ILE A 192 -6.50 25.93 15.44
C ILE A 192 -6.65 24.52 16.01
N ARG A 193 -7.64 23.77 15.53
CA ARG A 193 -7.82 22.35 15.87
C ARG A 193 -8.02 21.54 14.61
N GLY A 194 -7.27 20.45 14.47
CA GLY A 194 -7.50 19.48 13.41
C GLY A 194 -8.69 18.56 13.75
N CYS A 195 -9.37 18.11 12.71
CA CYS A 195 -10.45 17.14 12.80
C CYS A 195 -10.46 16.23 11.57
N GLU A 196 -11.08 15.08 11.71
CA GLU A 196 -11.16 14.05 10.67
C GLU A 196 -12.60 13.85 10.24
N VAL A 197 -12.86 13.81 8.93
CA VAL A 197 -14.21 13.67 8.39
C VAL A 197 -14.71 12.24 8.61
N MET A 198 -15.87 12.11 9.26
CA MET A 198 -16.67 10.89 9.23
C MET A 198 -17.56 10.84 7.98
N GLY A 199 -18.09 12.00 7.59
CA GLY A 199 -18.86 12.15 6.37
C GLY A 199 -19.81 13.34 6.41
N MET A 200 -20.40 13.62 5.25
CA MET A 200 -21.43 14.66 5.09
C MET A 200 -22.75 14.21 5.68
N LEU A 201 -23.55 15.13 6.23
CA LEU A 201 -24.88 14.81 6.72
C LEU A 201 -25.94 14.98 5.63
N ASP A 202 -26.87 14.02 5.57
CA ASP A 202 -28.06 14.06 4.74
C ASP A 202 -29.19 14.91 5.38
N VAL A 203 -30.35 14.96 4.72
CA VAL A 203 -31.54 15.67 5.20
C VAL A 203 -32.03 15.16 6.57
N ASP A 204 -31.80 13.89 6.90
CA ASP A 204 -32.23 13.25 8.14
C ASP A 204 -31.13 13.32 9.24
N GLY A 205 -29.99 13.97 8.98
CA GLY A 205 -28.87 14.07 9.91
C GLY A 205 -28.01 12.80 10.04
N LYS A 206 -28.15 11.86 9.09
CA LYS A 206 -27.32 10.66 8.96
C LYS A 206 -26.14 10.92 8.03
N ILE A 207 -25.11 10.09 8.14
CA ILE A 207 -23.98 10.16 7.20
C ILE A 207 -24.47 9.78 5.81
N TYR A 208 -24.31 10.70 4.87
CA TYR A 208 -24.72 10.56 3.48
C TYR A 208 -23.92 9.44 2.82
N ASN A 209 -24.63 8.41 2.36
CA ASN A 209 -24.06 7.32 1.58
C ASN A 209 -24.72 7.28 0.20
N ARG A 210 -23.93 7.50 -0.85
CA ARG A 210 -24.40 7.50 -2.24
C ARG A 210 -24.88 6.12 -2.73
N MET A 211 -24.36 5.04 -2.14
CA MET A 211 -24.73 3.66 -2.50
C MET A 211 -26.03 3.21 -1.84
N ASP A 212 -26.49 3.94 -0.81
CA ASP A 212 -27.74 3.61 -0.13
C ASP A 212 -28.94 4.09 -0.95
N ARG A 213 -29.70 3.13 -1.49
CA ARG A 213 -30.93 3.39 -2.26
C ARG A 213 -32.03 4.04 -1.42
N GLN A 214 -31.95 3.98 -0.09
CA GLN A 214 -32.91 4.60 0.83
C GLN A 214 -32.53 6.03 1.24
N SER A 215 -31.35 6.52 0.83
CA SER A 215 -30.90 7.87 1.15
C SER A 215 -31.81 8.93 0.52
N LYS A 216 -32.24 9.91 1.32
CA LYS A 216 -33.00 11.08 0.84
C LYS A 216 -32.13 12.12 0.12
N GLY A 217 -30.83 11.87 0.01
CA GLY A 217 -29.89 12.78 -0.64
C GLY A 217 -29.38 13.89 0.27
N MET A 218 -28.54 14.75 -0.31
CA MET A 218 -27.95 15.90 0.37
C MET A 218 -28.99 16.99 0.67
N PRO A 219 -28.80 17.82 1.73
CA PRO A 219 -29.68 18.92 2.06
C PRO A 219 -29.95 19.87 0.88
N HIS A 220 -31.22 20.25 0.70
CA HIS A 220 -31.61 21.22 -0.32
C HIS A 220 -31.00 22.60 -0.01
N GLY A 221 -30.54 23.32 -1.05
CA GLY A 221 -29.90 24.62 -0.92
C GLY A 221 -28.38 24.53 -0.87
N SER A 222 -27.75 25.56 -0.29
CA SER A 222 -26.28 25.70 -0.24
C SER A 222 -25.68 25.32 1.11
N ASP A 223 -26.50 25.06 2.12
CA ASP A 223 -26.00 24.80 3.47
C ASP A 223 -25.64 23.32 3.62
N ARG A 224 -24.50 23.08 4.24
CA ARG A 224 -23.89 21.76 4.38
C ARG A 224 -23.42 21.60 5.83
N THR A 225 -23.53 20.37 6.32
CA THR A 225 -22.97 20.00 7.62
C THR A 225 -22.11 18.76 7.44
N VAL A 226 -20.87 18.84 7.92
CA VAL A 226 -19.95 17.72 7.97
C VAL A 226 -19.79 17.25 9.41
N ARG A 227 -19.88 15.94 9.62
CA ARG A 227 -19.60 15.31 10.92
C ARG A 227 -18.14 14.92 10.97
N VAL A 228 -17.47 15.29 12.05
CA VAL A 228 -16.03 15.15 12.21
C VAL A 228 -15.66 14.54 13.56
N LEU A 229 -14.55 13.81 13.60
CA LEU A 229 -13.88 13.36 14.81
C LEU A 229 -12.83 14.40 15.22
N LEU A 230 -12.85 14.80 16.50
CA LEU A 230 -11.86 15.68 17.10
C LEU A 230 -10.80 14.85 17.82
N ASP A 231 -9.58 15.37 17.93
CA ASP A 231 -8.52 14.72 18.70
C ASP A 231 -8.89 14.65 20.19
N PRO A 232 -9.04 13.44 20.76
CA PRO A 232 -9.49 13.29 22.14
C PRO A 232 -8.48 13.78 23.18
N ALA A 233 -7.18 13.69 22.89
CA ALA A 233 -6.14 14.19 23.78
C ALA A 233 -6.17 15.72 23.81
N GLN A 234 -6.29 16.36 22.65
CA GLN A 234 -6.42 17.82 22.56
C GLN A 234 -7.69 18.32 23.26
N PHE A 235 -8.81 17.61 23.09
CA PHE A 235 -10.07 17.95 23.77
C PHE A 235 -9.94 17.88 25.29
N ALA A 236 -9.26 16.85 25.82
CA ALA A 236 -9.04 16.74 27.26
C ALA A 236 -8.17 17.90 27.81
N LEU A 237 -7.13 18.30 27.06
CA LEU A 237 -6.28 19.44 27.41
C LEU A 237 -7.06 20.76 27.40
N ASP A 238 -7.85 21.01 26.37
CA ASP A 238 -8.67 22.22 26.24
C ASP A 238 -9.75 22.28 27.33
N ALA A 239 -10.40 21.15 27.62
CA ALA A 239 -11.39 21.06 28.70
C ALA A 239 -10.77 21.31 30.08
N ALA A 240 -9.53 20.87 30.31
CA ALA A 240 -8.79 21.16 31.54
C ALA A 240 -8.43 22.65 31.64
N ALA A 241 -7.98 23.26 30.53
CA ALA A 241 -7.68 24.69 30.47
C ALA A 241 -8.93 25.55 30.72
N ALA A 242 -10.08 25.19 30.13
CA ALA A 242 -11.35 25.88 30.35
C ALA A 242 -11.80 25.82 31.81
N LYS A 243 -11.65 24.66 32.48
CA LYS A 243 -11.91 24.53 33.93
C LYS A 243 -10.97 25.40 34.78
N GLY A 244 -9.77 25.65 34.29
CA GLY A 244 -8.81 26.58 34.90
C GLY A 244 -9.09 28.06 34.65
N GLY A 245 -10.21 28.40 33.99
CA GLY A 245 -10.60 29.78 33.66
C GLY A 245 -10.18 30.26 32.27
N GLY A 246 -9.71 29.37 31.40
CA GLY A 246 -9.46 29.67 29.98
C GLY A 246 -10.74 29.70 29.13
N ASP A 247 -10.63 30.12 27.88
CA ASP A 247 -11.74 30.18 26.93
C ASP A 247 -12.25 28.78 26.53
N ASN A 248 -13.55 28.67 26.23
CA ASN A 248 -14.09 27.47 25.61
C ASN A 248 -13.79 27.47 24.10
N VAL A 249 -12.63 26.93 23.71
CA VAL A 249 -12.11 26.92 22.34
C VAL A 249 -13.16 26.45 21.32
N TYR A 250 -13.94 25.41 21.64
CA TYR A 250 -14.90 24.79 20.72
C TYR A 250 -16.12 25.67 20.37
N GLU A 251 -16.33 26.79 21.07
CA GLU A 251 -17.37 27.76 20.76
C GLU A 251 -16.85 28.95 19.93
N THR A 252 -15.54 29.01 19.67
CA THR A 252 -14.89 30.18 19.05
C THR A 252 -14.66 30.05 17.54
N PHE A 253 -14.74 28.84 16.99
CA PHE A 253 -14.41 28.57 15.60
C PHE A 253 -15.31 29.33 14.63
N ASN A 254 -14.71 29.95 13.62
CA ASN A 254 -15.41 30.73 12.61
C ASN A 254 -14.95 30.47 11.18
N VAL A 255 -13.92 29.64 10.97
CA VAL A 255 -13.42 29.25 9.65
C VAL A 255 -13.12 27.76 9.61
N LEU A 256 -13.50 27.12 8.51
CA LEU A 256 -13.14 25.75 8.17
C LEU A 256 -12.11 25.78 7.03
N LEU A 257 -10.95 25.19 7.26
CA LEU A 257 -9.85 25.08 6.31
C LEU A 257 -9.73 23.61 5.84
N LYS A 258 -9.65 23.41 4.53
CA LYS A 258 -9.28 22.14 3.89
C LYS A 258 -7.90 22.26 3.25
N ARG A 259 -7.10 21.20 3.34
CA ARG A 259 -5.82 21.08 2.63
C ARG A 259 -5.98 20.28 1.34
N ARG A 260 -4.94 20.26 0.51
CA ARG A 260 -4.88 19.40 -0.68
C ARG A 260 -4.74 17.94 -0.25
N GLN A 261 -5.57 17.04 -0.77
CA GLN A 261 -5.58 15.63 -0.36
C GLN A 261 -4.21 14.95 -0.49
N ALA A 262 -3.43 15.26 -1.54
CA ALA A 262 -2.10 14.68 -1.75
C ALA A 262 -1.08 14.98 -0.62
N GLU A 263 -1.27 16.10 0.08
CA GLU A 263 -0.36 16.62 1.12
C GLU A 263 -0.95 16.39 2.53
N ASN A 264 -2.11 15.72 2.64
CA ASN A 264 -2.93 15.69 3.85
C ASN A 264 -3.05 14.29 4.49
N ASN A 265 -2.01 13.47 4.34
CA ASN A 265 -1.97 12.11 4.91
C ASN A 265 -1.25 12.03 6.26
N PHE A 266 -0.82 13.17 6.82
CA PHE A 266 0.13 13.18 7.93
C PHE A 266 -0.40 12.48 9.19
N LYS A 267 -1.68 12.68 9.54
CA LYS A 267 -2.29 12.09 10.73
C LYS A 267 -2.32 10.57 10.64
N ALA A 268 -2.68 10.00 9.48
CA ALA A 268 -2.70 8.56 9.28
C ALA A 268 -1.29 7.94 9.40
N VAL A 269 -0.26 8.64 8.91
CA VAL A 269 1.13 8.20 9.08
C VAL A 269 1.55 8.27 10.55
N LEU A 270 1.23 9.36 11.26
CA LEU A 270 1.53 9.50 12.69
C LEU A 270 0.81 8.45 13.55
N GLU A 271 -0.45 8.13 13.22
CA GLU A 271 -1.18 7.04 13.85
C GLU A 271 -0.52 5.70 13.62
N CYS A 272 -0.18 5.38 12.37
CA CYS A 272 0.51 4.13 12.04
C CYS A 272 1.83 4.00 12.83
N ILE A 273 2.65 5.06 12.90
CA ILE A 273 3.89 5.04 13.68
C ILE A 273 3.60 4.85 15.18
N ARG A 274 2.59 5.53 15.73
CA ARG A 274 2.19 5.39 17.14
C ARG A 274 1.67 3.98 17.43
N ASP A 275 0.86 3.41 16.54
CA ASP A 275 0.33 2.06 16.69
C ASP A 275 1.46 1.03 16.63
N LEU A 276 2.41 1.19 15.70
CA LEU A 276 3.63 0.36 15.65
C LEU A 276 4.44 0.43 16.95
N MET A 277 4.53 1.60 17.58
CA MET A 277 5.21 1.76 18.88
C MET A 277 4.47 1.08 20.04
N ASN A 278 3.15 0.84 19.92
CA ASN A 278 2.33 0.11 20.89
C ASN A 278 2.31 -1.41 20.66
N THR A 279 2.80 -1.87 19.51
CA THR A 279 2.93 -3.29 19.19
C THR A 279 4.34 -3.81 19.45
N ASP A 280 4.47 -5.11 19.70
CA ASP A 280 5.77 -5.77 19.66
C ASP A 280 6.29 -5.79 18.21
N ILE A 281 7.34 -5.02 17.96
CA ILE A 281 7.92 -4.88 16.62
C ILE A 281 8.68 -6.17 16.30
N VAL A 282 8.05 -7.03 15.51
CA VAL A 282 8.67 -8.27 15.02
C VAL A 282 9.25 -8.02 13.63
N VAL A 283 10.57 -7.90 13.58
CA VAL A 283 11.36 -7.93 12.35
C VAL A 283 12.17 -9.23 12.29
N PRO A 284 12.53 -9.75 11.10
CA PRO A 284 13.41 -10.91 11.01
C PRO A 284 14.70 -10.67 11.80
N GLU A 285 15.11 -11.64 12.64
CA GLU A 285 16.28 -11.50 13.53
C GLU A 285 17.55 -11.14 12.75
N TRP A 286 17.71 -11.71 11.56
CA TRP A 286 18.85 -11.43 10.68
C TRP A 286 18.88 -9.99 10.13
N LEU A 287 17.75 -9.26 10.15
CA LEU A 287 17.62 -7.87 9.69
C LEU A 287 17.66 -6.86 10.84
N HIS A 288 17.31 -7.28 12.06
CA HIS A 288 17.15 -6.42 13.24
C HIS A 288 18.33 -5.45 13.44
N ASP A 289 19.55 -6.00 13.56
CA ASP A 289 20.74 -5.19 13.88
C ASP A 289 21.13 -4.25 12.75
N VAL A 290 21.05 -4.72 11.50
CA VAL A 290 21.39 -3.92 10.32
C VAL A 290 20.42 -2.75 10.15
N LEU A 291 19.14 -2.95 10.45
CA LEU A 291 18.14 -1.87 10.38
C LEU A 291 18.39 -0.80 11.45
N LEU A 292 18.86 -1.18 12.64
CA LEU A 292 19.27 -0.23 13.69
C LEU A 292 20.66 0.39 13.45
N GLY A 293 21.38 -0.06 12.42
CA GLY A 293 22.72 0.43 12.05
C GLY A 293 23.87 -0.20 12.84
N TYR A 294 23.62 -1.30 13.52
CA TYR A 294 24.60 -2.06 14.29
C TYR A 294 25.04 -3.33 13.53
N GLY A 295 26.10 -3.96 14.04
CA GLY A 295 26.58 -5.24 13.51
C GLY A 295 27.29 -5.11 12.17
N ASP A 296 27.49 -6.27 11.53
CA ASP A 296 28.11 -6.37 10.21
C ASP A 296 27.02 -6.37 9.12
N PRO A 297 26.99 -5.35 8.23
CA PRO A 297 25.99 -5.26 7.17
C PRO A 297 26.06 -6.42 6.18
N ALA A 298 27.20 -7.10 6.06
CA ALA A 298 27.33 -8.23 5.14
C ALA A 298 26.61 -9.50 5.62
N ARG A 299 26.17 -9.56 6.88
CA ARG A 299 25.43 -10.72 7.44
C ARG A 299 24.07 -10.95 6.81
N THR A 300 23.47 -9.91 6.24
CA THR A 300 22.17 -9.99 5.56
C THR A 300 22.31 -10.40 4.09
N HIS A 301 23.52 -10.62 3.59
CA HIS A 301 23.77 -11.05 2.21
C HIS A 301 23.52 -12.56 2.07
N TYR A 302 22.93 -13.00 0.95
CA TYR A 302 22.56 -14.41 0.74
C TYR A 302 23.73 -15.38 0.93
N SER A 303 24.96 -14.98 0.58
CA SER A 303 26.17 -15.82 0.75
C SER A 303 26.55 -16.11 2.21
N GLN A 304 25.97 -15.39 3.17
CA GLN A 304 26.14 -15.60 4.61
C GLN A 304 24.90 -16.23 5.26
N CYS A 305 23.79 -16.38 4.52
CA CYS A 305 22.61 -17.08 4.99
C CYS A 305 22.91 -18.58 5.10
N ALA A 306 22.46 -19.20 6.19
CA ALA A 306 22.77 -20.60 6.55
C ALA A 306 22.46 -21.64 5.46
N ARG A 307 21.60 -21.32 4.49
CA ARG A 307 21.26 -22.20 3.35
C ARG A 307 22.32 -22.24 2.25
N VAL A 308 23.23 -21.27 2.15
CA VAL A 308 24.12 -21.09 0.98
C VAL A 308 25.54 -21.63 1.22
N GLY A 309 25.97 -21.74 2.48
CA GLY A 309 27.33 -22.17 2.85
C GLY A 309 27.69 -23.61 2.47
N GLU A 310 26.70 -24.51 2.41
CA GLU A 310 26.89 -25.95 2.14
C GLU A 310 26.64 -26.33 0.67
N GLY A 311 26.54 -25.34 -0.21
CA GLY A 311 26.03 -25.52 -1.58
C GLY A 311 24.51 -25.42 -1.62
N TRP A 312 23.98 -24.91 -2.72
CA TRP A 312 22.55 -24.62 -2.83
C TRP A 312 22.07 -24.69 -4.28
N THR A 313 20.78 -24.92 -4.45
CA THR A 313 20.16 -25.02 -5.77
C THR A 313 19.10 -23.93 -5.94
N ALA A 314 19.26 -23.13 -6.99
CA ALA A 314 18.35 -22.08 -7.40
C ALA A 314 17.50 -22.57 -8.56
N GLU A 315 16.18 -22.52 -8.42
CA GLU A 315 15.29 -22.67 -9.56
C GLU A 315 15.08 -21.29 -10.19
N VAL A 316 15.68 -21.08 -11.36
CA VAL A 316 15.72 -19.75 -12.01
C VAL A 316 14.81 -19.68 -13.22
N CYS A 317 13.99 -20.72 -13.44
CA CYS A 317 12.94 -20.76 -14.45
C CYS A 317 13.46 -20.28 -15.83
N ASP A 318 12.84 -19.23 -16.37
CA ASP A 318 13.12 -18.61 -17.67
C ASP A 318 14.09 -17.42 -17.60
N THR A 319 14.84 -17.27 -16.49
CA THR A 319 15.84 -16.20 -16.33
C THR A 319 16.88 -16.24 -17.45
N PHE A 320 17.25 -17.43 -17.92
CA PHE A 320 18.20 -17.57 -19.01
C PHE A 320 17.53 -17.91 -20.35
N VAL A 321 17.81 -17.12 -21.39
CA VAL A 321 17.27 -17.37 -22.74
C VAL A 321 17.81 -18.63 -23.44
N ASP A 322 19.04 -19.04 -23.16
CA ASP A 322 19.70 -20.22 -23.75
C ASP A 322 20.89 -20.71 -22.88
N GLY A 323 21.48 -21.86 -23.22
CA GLY A 323 22.64 -22.38 -22.50
C GLY A 323 23.90 -21.51 -22.60
N ALA A 324 24.09 -20.74 -23.68
CA ALA A 324 25.23 -19.83 -23.81
C ALA A 324 25.11 -18.66 -22.82
N HIS A 325 23.89 -18.16 -22.60
CA HIS A 325 23.58 -17.13 -21.62
C HIS A 325 23.95 -17.57 -20.20
N VAL A 326 23.68 -18.82 -19.85
CA VAL A 326 24.09 -19.38 -18.55
C VAL A 326 25.61 -19.30 -18.40
N ALA A 327 26.37 -19.76 -19.39
CA ALA A 327 27.83 -19.76 -19.33
C ALA A 327 28.41 -18.32 -19.24
N GLU A 328 27.83 -17.36 -19.98
CA GLU A 328 28.23 -15.95 -19.94
C GLU A 328 27.89 -15.26 -18.62
N SER A 329 26.86 -15.73 -17.92
CA SER A 329 26.35 -15.11 -16.68
C SER A 329 27.23 -15.32 -15.45
N PHE A 330 28.16 -16.28 -15.50
CA PHE A 330 29.07 -16.60 -14.39
C PHE A 330 30.54 -16.41 -14.78
N PRO A 331 30.99 -15.15 -15.01
CA PRO A 331 32.35 -14.89 -15.45
C PRO A 331 33.37 -15.39 -14.42
N GLY A 332 34.37 -16.13 -14.90
CA GLY A 332 35.45 -16.68 -14.04
C GLY A 332 35.09 -17.95 -13.27
N ARG A 333 33.88 -18.52 -13.45
CA ARG A 333 33.48 -19.81 -12.86
C ARG A 333 33.32 -20.86 -13.96
N ARG A 334 33.65 -22.12 -13.64
CA ARG A 334 33.37 -23.25 -14.54
C ARG A 334 31.89 -23.60 -14.45
N VAL A 335 31.21 -23.68 -15.59
CA VAL A 335 29.78 -24.06 -15.69
C VAL A 335 29.67 -25.38 -16.45
N GLU A 336 28.95 -26.34 -15.89
CA GLU A 336 28.56 -27.60 -16.53
C GLU A 336 27.08 -27.52 -16.91
N LEU A 337 26.79 -27.63 -18.21
CA LEU A 337 25.41 -27.65 -18.74
C LEU A 337 24.93 -29.09 -18.86
N ARG A 338 23.78 -29.39 -18.25
CA ARG A 338 23.11 -30.69 -18.37
C ARG A 338 21.83 -30.54 -19.21
N PRO A 339 21.65 -31.36 -20.26
CA PRO A 339 20.45 -31.31 -21.08
C PRO A 339 19.23 -31.85 -20.33
N ASN A 340 18.06 -31.45 -20.80
CA ASN A 340 16.78 -31.97 -20.31
C ASN A 340 16.54 -33.41 -20.79
N GLY A 341 15.39 -33.99 -20.42
CA GLY A 341 15.00 -35.36 -20.80
C GLY A 341 14.91 -35.63 -22.31
N LYS A 342 14.93 -34.60 -23.17
CA LYS A 342 14.97 -34.72 -24.64
C LYS A 342 16.37 -34.54 -25.24
N GLY A 343 17.39 -34.29 -24.42
CA GLY A 343 18.75 -34.00 -24.88
C GLY A 343 19.00 -32.52 -25.22
N ASP A 344 18.03 -31.64 -24.99
CA ASP A 344 18.14 -30.21 -25.32
C ASP A 344 18.63 -29.39 -24.13
N VAL A 345 19.46 -28.38 -24.39
CA VAL A 345 19.94 -27.41 -23.38
C VAL A 345 19.22 -26.07 -23.57
N VAL A 346 17.94 -26.08 -23.23
CA VAL A 346 17.01 -24.94 -23.39
C VAL A 346 16.33 -24.65 -22.05
N PRO A 347 15.88 -23.40 -21.80
CA PRO A 347 15.15 -23.07 -20.58
C PRO A 347 13.86 -23.91 -20.45
N PRO A 348 13.38 -24.10 -19.22
CA PRO A 348 13.86 -23.54 -17.95
C PRO A 348 15.10 -24.24 -17.37
N PHE A 349 15.83 -23.52 -16.52
CA PHE A 349 17.05 -24.01 -15.89
C PHE A 349 16.96 -24.04 -14.36
N ARG A 350 17.64 -25.03 -13.78
CA ARG A 350 17.97 -25.13 -12.36
C ARG A 350 19.48 -25.04 -12.20
N VAL A 351 19.95 -24.14 -11.34
CA VAL A 351 21.39 -23.90 -11.13
C VAL A 351 21.80 -24.36 -9.74
N THR A 352 22.75 -25.27 -9.66
CA THR A 352 23.34 -25.75 -8.41
C THR A 352 24.72 -25.15 -8.23
N PHE A 353 24.90 -24.44 -7.12
CA PHE A 353 26.14 -23.82 -6.71
C PHE A 353 26.85 -24.72 -5.70
N PRO A 354 28.15 -25.00 -5.90
CA PRO A 354 28.92 -25.77 -4.95
C PRO A 354 29.22 -24.95 -3.68
N PRO A 355 29.66 -25.59 -2.58
CA PRO A 355 30.09 -24.90 -1.38
C PRO A 355 31.13 -23.81 -1.68
N LYS A 356 31.18 -22.78 -0.83
CA LYS A 356 31.97 -21.55 -1.07
C LYS A 356 33.47 -21.80 -1.28
N ASP A 357 34.01 -22.86 -0.67
CA ASP A 357 35.44 -23.24 -0.74
C ASP A 357 35.72 -24.42 -1.68
N SER A 358 34.75 -24.80 -2.52
CA SER A 358 34.88 -25.88 -3.50
C SER A 358 35.28 -25.35 -4.88
N ASP A 359 36.24 -26.01 -5.53
CA ASP A 359 36.65 -25.78 -6.92
C ASP A 359 35.70 -26.46 -7.94
N GLU A 360 34.60 -27.05 -7.47
CA GLU A 360 33.60 -27.69 -8.33
C GLU A 360 32.93 -26.69 -9.28
N ALA A 361 32.45 -27.22 -10.41
CA ALA A 361 31.73 -26.43 -11.39
C ALA A 361 30.31 -26.09 -10.89
N ILE A 362 29.79 -24.95 -11.30
CA ILE A 362 28.35 -24.64 -11.20
C ILE A 362 27.64 -25.56 -12.18
N VAL A 363 26.64 -26.30 -11.71
CA VAL A 363 25.86 -27.21 -12.56
C VAL A 363 24.55 -26.55 -12.92
N ALA A 364 24.31 -26.32 -14.21
CA ALA A 364 23.03 -25.81 -14.71
C ALA A 364 22.31 -26.91 -15.51
N GLU A 365 21.18 -27.36 -14.97
CA GLU A 365 20.37 -28.44 -15.51
C GLU A 365 19.12 -27.87 -16.18
N ALA A 366 18.98 -28.12 -17.48
CA ALA A 366 17.74 -27.87 -18.21
C ALA A 366 16.70 -28.93 -17.82
N TYR A 367 15.44 -28.53 -17.66
CA TYR A 367 14.35 -29.46 -17.37
C TYR A 367 13.14 -29.21 -18.26
N LEU A 368 12.24 -30.20 -18.33
CA LEU A 368 10.98 -30.06 -19.04
C LEU A 368 9.92 -29.54 -18.05
N PRO A 369 9.34 -28.34 -18.28
CA PRO A 369 8.26 -27.85 -17.45
C PRO A 369 7.00 -28.72 -17.66
N PRO A 370 6.04 -28.69 -16.72
CA PRO A 370 4.75 -29.35 -16.91
C PRO A 370 4.09 -28.92 -18.22
N ASP A 371 3.48 -29.88 -18.94
CA ASP A 371 2.76 -29.60 -20.18
C ASP A 371 1.54 -28.70 -19.88
N PRO A 372 1.44 -27.49 -20.47
CA PRO A 372 0.31 -26.58 -20.27
C PRO A 372 -1.01 -27.06 -20.91
N GLY A 373 -0.95 -28.19 -21.64
CA GLY A 373 -2.08 -28.79 -22.32
C GLY A 373 -2.17 -28.42 -23.80
N PRO A 374 -3.23 -28.90 -24.48
CA PRO A 374 -3.30 -28.92 -25.94
C PRO A 374 -3.69 -27.57 -26.59
N TYR A 375 -4.04 -26.56 -25.78
CA TYR A 375 -4.50 -25.27 -26.26
C TYR A 375 -3.32 -24.28 -26.36
N PRO A 376 -3.05 -23.68 -27.53
CA PRO A 376 -1.94 -22.74 -27.73
C PRO A 376 -1.95 -21.54 -26.78
N GLU A 377 -3.14 -21.05 -26.41
CA GLU A 377 -3.34 -19.94 -25.48
C GLU A 377 -2.87 -20.23 -24.05
N ASN A 378 -2.73 -21.50 -23.66
CA ASN A 378 -2.22 -21.89 -22.35
C ASN A 378 -0.69 -21.94 -22.30
N LYS A 379 0.01 -21.76 -23.43
CA LYS A 379 1.47 -21.77 -23.44
C LYS A 379 1.98 -20.63 -22.55
N PRO A 380 2.89 -20.93 -21.60
CA PRO A 380 3.40 -19.93 -20.68
C PRO A 380 4.16 -18.85 -21.46
N LYS A 381 3.99 -17.61 -21.02
CA LYS A 381 4.76 -16.49 -21.57
C LYS A 381 6.18 -16.55 -21.00
N THR A 382 7.19 -16.52 -21.86
CA THR A 382 8.59 -16.61 -21.45
C THR A 382 9.29 -15.26 -21.52
N ASN A 383 10.19 -15.02 -20.59
CA ASN A 383 11.12 -13.91 -20.63
C ASN A 383 11.98 -13.95 -21.91
N ALA A 384 12.19 -12.78 -22.52
CA ALA A 384 13.04 -12.58 -23.69
C ALA A 384 14.30 -11.75 -23.39
N VAL A 385 14.42 -11.24 -22.17
CA VAL A 385 15.53 -10.37 -21.77
C VAL A 385 16.76 -11.22 -21.48
N ARG A 386 17.85 -10.95 -22.20
CA ARG A 386 19.18 -11.49 -21.89
C ARG A 386 19.84 -10.64 -20.80
N PHE A 387 19.68 -11.05 -19.56
CA PHE A 387 20.23 -10.35 -18.40
C PHE A 387 21.77 -10.33 -18.40
N THR A 388 22.35 -9.26 -17.91
CA THR A 388 23.81 -9.18 -17.69
C THR A 388 24.22 -10.01 -16.47
N PRO A 389 25.50 -10.42 -16.34
CA PRO A 389 25.98 -11.14 -15.15
C PRO A 389 25.65 -10.45 -13.82
N VAL A 390 25.68 -9.11 -13.79
CA VAL A 390 25.34 -8.31 -12.59
C VAL A 390 23.85 -8.37 -12.28
N GLN A 391 22.99 -8.38 -13.30
CA GLN A 391 21.54 -8.54 -13.11
C GLN A 391 21.19 -9.96 -12.69
N VAL A 392 21.88 -10.97 -13.25
CA VAL A 392 21.72 -12.38 -12.83
C VAL A 392 22.12 -12.55 -11.36
N GLU A 393 23.22 -11.95 -10.92
CA GLU A 393 23.61 -11.94 -9.50
C GLU A 393 22.53 -11.29 -8.62
N ALA A 394 21.95 -10.17 -9.05
CA ALA A 394 20.84 -9.54 -8.35
C ALA A 394 19.58 -10.43 -8.29
N ILE A 395 19.27 -11.14 -9.37
CA ILE A 395 18.15 -12.08 -9.43
C ILE A 395 18.36 -13.26 -8.47
N LEU A 396 19.55 -13.87 -8.50
CA LEU A 396 19.92 -14.97 -7.61
C LEU A 396 19.86 -14.54 -6.15
N SER A 397 20.39 -13.36 -5.84
CA SER A 397 20.31 -12.77 -4.51
C SER A 397 18.85 -12.54 -4.09
N GLY A 398 18.00 -12.00 -4.97
CA GLY A 398 16.60 -11.70 -4.68
C GLY A 398 15.67 -12.91 -4.46
N VAL A 399 16.03 -14.09 -4.99
CA VAL A 399 15.24 -15.33 -4.79
C VAL A 399 15.51 -15.96 -3.40
N ASN A 400 16.56 -15.55 -2.72
CA ASN A 400 16.94 -16.06 -1.40
C ASN A 400 16.33 -15.24 -0.25
N GLU A 401 16.21 -15.87 0.93
CA GLU A 401 15.70 -15.23 2.16
C GLU A 401 16.76 -14.32 2.80
N CYS A 402 16.98 -13.14 2.22
CA CYS A 402 18.01 -12.21 2.65
C CYS A 402 17.70 -10.75 2.24
N LEU A 403 18.59 -9.80 2.59
CA LEU A 403 18.48 -8.42 2.10
C LEU A 403 19.22 -8.28 0.77
N THR A 404 18.47 -7.93 -0.28
CA THR A 404 19.02 -7.69 -1.61
C THR A 404 18.90 -6.21 -1.96
N GLN A 405 20.02 -5.50 -1.98
CA GLN A 405 20.08 -4.09 -2.37
C GLN A 405 20.65 -3.94 -3.78
N VAL A 406 19.81 -3.51 -4.73
CA VAL A 406 20.21 -3.30 -6.12
C VAL A 406 20.33 -1.81 -6.41
N VAL A 407 21.55 -1.36 -6.74
CA VAL A 407 21.80 0.02 -7.17
C VAL A 407 21.92 0.03 -8.70
N GLY A 408 20.96 0.67 -9.36
CA GLY A 408 20.94 0.76 -10.82
C GLY A 408 20.80 2.21 -11.31
N PRO A 409 21.77 2.75 -12.07
CA PRO A 409 21.61 4.01 -12.80
C PRO A 409 20.35 4.03 -13.71
N PRO A 410 19.88 5.20 -14.17
CA PRO A 410 18.79 5.28 -15.14
C PRO A 410 19.08 4.42 -16.38
N GLY A 411 18.08 3.67 -16.86
CA GLY A 411 18.20 2.83 -18.06
C GLY A 411 18.89 1.46 -17.89
N THR A 412 19.29 1.06 -16.68
CA THR A 412 20.01 -0.21 -16.43
C THR A 412 19.12 -1.45 -16.27
N GLY A 413 17.85 -1.39 -16.65
CA GLY A 413 16.93 -2.54 -16.58
C GLY A 413 16.53 -2.96 -15.16
N LYS A 414 16.45 -2.02 -14.21
CA LYS A 414 15.99 -2.28 -12.83
C LYS A 414 14.62 -2.96 -12.79
N THR A 415 13.69 -2.47 -13.60
CA THR A 415 12.33 -3.00 -13.66
C THR A 415 12.32 -4.43 -14.18
N ASP A 416 13.08 -4.74 -15.22
CA ASP A 416 13.21 -6.11 -15.76
C ASP A 416 13.80 -7.07 -14.72
N THR A 417 14.84 -6.63 -14.00
CA THR A 417 15.48 -7.42 -12.94
C THR A 417 14.49 -7.70 -11.79
N ALA A 418 13.75 -6.68 -11.34
CA ALA A 418 12.76 -6.82 -10.27
C ALA A 418 11.61 -7.76 -10.66
N VAL A 419 11.10 -7.63 -11.88
CA VAL A 419 10.00 -8.45 -12.39
C VAL A 419 10.42 -9.92 -12.57
N GLN A 420 11.68 -10.18 -12.97
CA GLN A 420 12.21 -11.54 -12.99
C GLN A 420 12.36 -12.15 -11.58
N ILE A 421 12.79 -11.37 -10.58
CA ILE A 421 12.81 -11.83 -9.17
C ILE A 421 11.40 -12.23 -8.74
N VAL A 422 10.40 -11.39 -9.01
CA VAL A 422 8.98 -11.67 -8.71
C VAL A 422 8.52 -12.96 -9.39
N SER A 423 8.83 -13.14 -10.67
CA SER A 423 8.50 -14.36 -11.42
C SER A 423 9.12 -15.60 -10.79
N ASN A 424 10.41 -15.55 -10.45
CA ASN A 424 11.10 -16.69 -9.85
C ASN A 424 10.51 -17.03 -8.47
N ILE A 425 10.24 -16.03 -7.62
CA ILE A 425 9.61 -16.26 -6.30
C ILE A 425 8.20 -16.84 -6.46
N TYR A 426 7.42 -16.34 -7.43
CA TYR A 426 6.06 -16.80 -7.71
C TYR A 426 6.02 -18.29 -8.07
N HIS A 427 6.96 -18.76 -8.89
CA HIS A 427 7.05 -20.16 -9.29
C HIS A 427 7.67 -21.06 -8.22
N ASN A 428 8.71 -20.59 -7.53
CA ASN A 428 9.44 -21.39 -6.54
C ASN A 428 8.69 -21.54 -5.21
N PHE A 429 7.92 -20.52 -4.83
CA PHE A 429 7.29 -20.42 -3.52
C PHE A 429 5.79 -20.09 -3.65
N PRO A 430 4.96 -20.97 -4.25
CA PRO A 430 3.55 -20.69 -4.53
C PRO A 430 2.69 -20.45 -3.28
N GLY A 431 3.16 -20.83 -2.08
CA GLY A 431 2.51 -20.54 -0.81
C GLY A 431 2.82 -19.15 -0.21
N GLN A 432 3.79 -18.42 -0.77
CA GLN A 432 4.19 -17.10 -0.31
C GLN A 432 3.42 -15.99 -1.03
N ARG A 433 3.45 -14.79 -0.43
CA ARG A 433 2.85 -13.57 -1.01
C ARG A 433 3.93 -12.52 -1.17
N ILE A 434 3.93 -11.85 -2.31
CA ILE A 434 4.91 -10.82 -2.66
C ILE A 434 4.23 -9.45 -2.50
N LEU A 435 4.83 -8.57 -1.68
CA LEU A 435 4.39 -7.18 -1.54
C LEU A 435 5.32 -6.26 -2.33
N LEU A 436 4.77 -5.57 -3.33
CA LEU A 436 5.49 -4.59 -4.13
C LEU A 436 5.14 -3.17 -3.64
N VAL A 437 6.16 -2.40 -3.27
CA VAL A 437 6.00 -1.02 -2.78
C VAL A 437 6.85 -0.09 -3.65
N THR A 438 6.23 0.96 -4.19
CA THR A 438 6.91 2.00 -4.97
C THR A 438 6.52 3.39 -4.46
N HIS A 439 7.40 4.37 -4.69
CA HIS A 439 7.07 5.77 -4.37
C HIS A 439 6.04 6.37 -5.36
N SER A 440 6.12 6.00 -6.64
CA SER A 440 5.24 6.54 -7.68
C SER A 440 4.34 5.47 -8.29
N ASN A 441 3.12 5.88 -8.64
CA ASN A 441 2.18 5.08 -9.42
C ASN A 441 2.75 4.70 -10.79
N GLN A 442 3.56 5.58 -11.41
CA GLN A 442 4.20 5.28 -12.70
C GLN A 442 5.15 4.08 -12.59
N ALA A 443 5.99 4.03 -11.56
CA ALA A 443 6.90 2.91 -11.36
C ALA A 443 6.13 1.59 -11.14
N LEU A 444 4.96 1.66 -10.48
CA LEU A 444 4.09 0.50 -10.31
C LEU A 444 3.46 0.06 -11.65
N ASN A 445 3.02 1.00 -12.48
CA ASN A 445 2.50 0.71 -13.82
C ASN A 445 3.54 -0.04 -14.66
N ASP A 446 4.77 0.48 -14.73
CA ASP A 446 5.86 -0.12 -15.50
C ASP A 446 6.19 -1.56 -15.03
N ILE A 447 6.08 -1.83 -13.73
CA ILE A 447 6.26 -3.18 -13.16
C ILE A 447 5.11 -4.10 -13.56
N PHE A 448 3.86 -3.66 -13.39
CA PHE A 448 2.67 -4.48 -13.72
C PHE A 448 2.58 -4.80 -15.21
N GLU A 449 2.90 -3.84 -16.09
CA GLU A 449 2.95 -4.06 -17.54
C GLU A 449 3.93 -5.15 -17.94
N LYS A 450 5.08 -5.25 -17.26
CA LYS A 450 6.06 -6.31 -17.50
C LYS A 450 5.65 -7.63 -16.87
N ILE A 451 5.08 -7.61 -15.66
CA ILE A 451 4.52 -8.81 -15.01
C ILE A 451 3.46 -9.46 -15.89
N ALA A 452 2.58 -8.67 -16.52
CA ALA A 452 1.55 -9.18 -17.42
C ALA A 452 2.10 -9.88 -18.68
N ARG A 453 3.39 -9.68 -19.00
CA ARG A 453 4.10 -10.34 -20.11
C ARG A 453 4.86 -11.59 -19.68
N LEU A 454 4.89 -11.91 -18.39
CA LEU A 454 5.49 -13.14 -17.86
C LEU A 454 4.41 -14.18 -17.53
N ASP A 455 4.85 -15.39 -17.18
CA ASP A 455 3.98 -16.49 -16.74
C ASP A 455 3.45 -16.30 -15.31
N ILE A 456 2.79 -15.15 -15.07
CA ILE A 456 2.13 -14.86 -13.80
C ILE A 456 0.65 -14.70 -14.07
N HIS A 457 -0.16 -15.57 -13.46
CA HIS A 457 -1.59 -15.53 -13.69
C HIS A 457 -2.20 -14.27 -13.05
N GLU A 458 -2.93 -13.50 -13.85
CA GLU A 458 -3.56 -12.23 -13.47
C GLU A 458 -4.54 -12.29 -12.27
N ARG A 459 -4.98 -13.49 -11.88
CA ARG A 459 -5.84 -13.71 -10.70
C ARG A 459 -5.08 -13.54 -9.38
N HIS A 460 -3.75 -13.66 -9.43
CA HIS A 460 -2.87 -13.50 -8.27
C HIS A 460 -2.31 -12.07 -8.16
N LEU A 461 -2.68 -11.19 -9.10
CA LEU A 461 -2.24 -9.80 -9.13
C LEU A 461 -3.29 -8.90 -8.47
N LEU A 462 -2.85 -8.00 -7.59
CA LEU A 462 -3.70 -7.00 -6.94
C LEU A 462 -2.93 -5.70 -6.77
N ARG A 463 -3.52 -4.60 -7.24
CA ARG A 463 -3.02 -3.24 -7.04
C ARG A 463 -3.92 -2.51 -6.04
N LEU A 464 -3.28 -1.94 -5.01
CA LEU A 464 -3.92 -1.07 -4.03
C LEU A 464 -3.36 0.35 -4.18
N GLY A 465 -4.24 1.35 -4.17
CA GLY A 465 -3.84 2.75 -4.26
C GLY A 465 -4.92 3.64 -4.87
N HIS A 466 -4.71 4.95 -4.73
CA HIS A 466 -5.48 5.94 -5.47
C HIS A 466 -5.15 5.85 -6.96
N ASP A 467 -6.15 5.98 -7.83
CA ASP A 467 -6.02 5.84 -9.29
C ASP A 467 -5.53 4.45 -9.74
N ALA A 468 -5.79 3.40 -8.95
CA ALA A 468 -5.43 2.02 -9.31
C ALA A 468 -6.13 1.52 -10.59
N ASP A 469 -7.22 2.17 -11.00
CA ASP A 469 -8.00 1.98 -12.21
C ASP A 469 -7.39 2.65 -13.46
N LYS A 470 -6.40 3.54 -13.29
CA LYS A 470 -5.74 4.28 -14.39
C LYS A 470 -4.45 3.59 -14.86
N LEU A 471 -4.48 2.29 -15.11
CA LEU A 471 -3.42 1.65 -15.89
C LEU A 471 -3.66 1.83 -17.39
N GLU A 472 -2.58 1.94 -18.15
CA GLU A 472 -2.63 1.86 -19.62
C GLU A 472 -2.67 0.39 -20.11
N THR A 473 -2.89 -0.57 -19.22
CA THR A 473 -3.11 -1.98 -19.55
C THR A 473 -4.57 -2.23 -19.87
N GLU A 474 -4.85 -3.23 -20.72
CA GLU A 474 -6.21 -3.69 -21.00
C GLU A 474 -6.91 -4.25 -19.75
N GLU A 475 -6.13 -4.75 -18.79
CA GLU A 475 -6.59 -5.38 -17.55
C GLU A 475 -6.63 -4.38 -16.38
N ASP A 476 -7.73 -4.38 -15.61
CA ASP A 476 -7.88 -3.58 -14.39
C ASP A 476 -7.47 -4.38 -13.14
N PHE A 477 -6.27 -4.10 -12.61
CA PHE A 477 -5.72 -4.75 -11.41
C PHE A 477 -6.19 -4.14 -10.08
N SER A 478 -7.11 -3.18 -10.10
CA SER A 478 -7.69 -2.61 -8.88
C SER A 478 -8.52 -3.65 -8.11
N LYS A 479 -8.83 -3.36 -6.84
CA LYS A 479 -9.73 -4.20 -6.02
C LYS A 479 -11.05 -4.51 -6.75
N TRP A 480 -11.66 -3.51 -7.38
CA TRP A 480 -12.94 -3.67 -8.07
C TRP A 480 -12.79 -4.42 -9.39
N GLY A 481 -11.75 -4.09 -10.17
CA GLY A 481 -11.43 -4.78 -11.41
C GLY A 481 -11.17 -6.27 -11.19
N ARG A 482 -10.40 -6.63 -10.16
CA ARG A 482 -10.13 -8.04 -9.81
C ARG A 482 -11.38 -8.78 -9.34
N VAL A 483 -12.28 -8.14 -8.60
CA VAL A 483 -13.57 -8.75 -8.23
C VAL A 483 -14.42 -9.02 -9.48
N GLN A 484 -14.53 -8.04 -10.37
CA GLN A 484 -15.30 -8.20 -11.61
C GLN A 484 -14.70 -9.28 -12.53
N PHE A 485 -13.38 -9.30 -12.66
CA PHE A 485 -12.65 -10.35 -13.37
C PHE A 485 -12.96 -11.74 -12.80
N MET A 486 -12.86 -11.92 -11.48
CA MET A 486 -13.14 -13.22 -10.84
C MET A 486 -14.60 -13.65 -11.01
N LEU A 487 -15.55 -12.72 -10.97
CA LEU A 487 -16.97 -13.01 -11.22
C LEU A 487 -17.22 -13.47 -12.66
N GLN A 488 -16.61 -12.79 -13.64
CA GLN A 488 -16.70 -13.16 -15.04
C GLN A 488 -16.02 -14.52 -15.29
N LYS A 489 -14.81 -14.72 -14.77
CA LYS A 489 -14.05 -15.96 -14.93
C LYS A 489 -14.76 -17.16 -14.31
N ARG A 490 -15.44 -16.95 -13.18
CA ARG A 490 -16.30 -17.97 -12.56
C ARG A 490 -17.38 -18.45 -13.53
N LEU A 491 -18.07 -17.54 -14.23
CA LEU A 491 -19.13 -17.92 -15.16
C LEU A 491 -18.58 -18.70 -16.36
N GLU A 492 -17.44 -18.26 -16.92
CA GLU A 492 -16.76 -18.96 -18.02
C GLU A 492 -16.34 -20.38 -17.63
N LEU A 493 -15.69 -20.54 -16.47
CA LEU A 493 -15.23 -21.86 -16.02
C LEU A 493 -16.40 -22.79 -15.69
N LEU A 494 -17.52 -22.28 -15.17
CA LEU A 494 -18.72 -23.09 -14.94
C LEU A 494 -19.33 -23.57 -16.25
N GLN A 495 -19.30 -22.77 -17.31
CA GLN A 495 -19.72 -23.21 -18.64
C GLN A 495 -18.81 -24.32 -19.19
N GLU A 496 -17.50 -24.24 -18.97
CA GLU A 496 -16.55 -25.30 -19.34
C GLU A 496 -16.78 -26.60 -18.54
N VAL A 497 -17.10 -26.51 -17.25
CA VAL A 497 -17.53 -27.66 -16.44
C VAL A 497 -18.78 -28.31 -17.05
N GLY A 498 -19.74 -27.49 -17.46
CA GLY A 498 -20.92 -27.92 -18.19
C GLY A 498 -20.61 -28.67 -19.48
N ARG A 499 -19.68 -28.12 -20.27
CA ARG A 499 -19.23 -28.72 -21.53
C ARG A 499 -18.55 -30.07 -21.29
N LEU A 500 -17.71 -30.17 -20.24
CA LEU A 500 -17.08 -31.43 -19.82
C LEU A 500 -18.13 -32.46 -19.34
N ALA A 501 -19.14 -32.03 -18.61
CA ALA A 501 -20.21 -32.93 -18.17
C ALA A 501 -20.99 -33.52 -19.35
N ARG A 502 -21.34 -32.67 -20.34
CA ARG A 502 -22.00 -33.10 -21.58
C ARG A 502 -21.14 -34.07 -22.39
N SER A 503 -19.84 -33.82 -22.51
CA SER A 503 -18.94 -34.72 -23.24
C SER A 503 -18.75 -36.08 -22.55
N LEU A 504 -18.92 -36.13 -21.23
CA LEU A 504 -18.89 -37.36 -20.44
C LEU A 504 -20.26 -38.07 -20.32
N GLY A 505 -21.32 -37.50 -20.91
CA GLY A 505 -22.69 -38.04 -20.82
C GLY A 505 -23.30 -37.96 -19.42
N VAL A 506 -22.81 -37.05 -18.56
CA VAL A 506 -23.33 -36.86 -17.20
C VAL A 506 -24.56 -35.95 -17.26
N VAL A 507 -25.70 -36.45 -16.76
CA VAL A 507 -26.96 -35.71 -16.71
C VAL A 507 -27.10 -35.04 -15.34
N GLY A 508 -27.16 -33.72 -15.31
CA GLY A 508 -27.40 -32.93 -14.09
C GLY A 508 -26.88 -31.49 -14.17
N ASP A 509 -27.38 -30.61 -13.29
CA ASP A 509 -27.04 -29.18 -13.24
C ASP A 509 -25.69 -28.92 -12.53
N VAL A 510 -24.62 -29.54 -13.03
CA VAL A 510 -23.29 -29.43 -12.41
C VAL A 510 -22.64 -28.06 -12.60
N GLU A 511 -23.06 -27.32 -13.63
CA GLU A 511 -22.59 -25.97 -13.99
C GLU A 511 -23.22 -24.83 -13.15
N TYR A 512 -24.12 -25.16 -12.20
CA TYR A 512 -24.85 -24.15 -11.42
C TYR A 512 -23.97 -23.36 -10.44
N SER A 513 -23.02 -24.02 -9.78
CA SER A 513 -22.21 -23.42 -8.72
C SER A 513 -20.80 -24.01 -8.65
N CYS A 514 -19.89 -23.31 -7.96
CA CYS A 514 -18.54 -23.82 -7.72
C CYS A 514 -18.55 -25.09 -6.86
N GLU A 515 -19.53 -25.23 -5.95
CA GLU A 515 -19.71 -26.40 -5.09
C GLU A 515 -20.13 -27.63 -5.91
N THR A 516 -21.14 -27.49 -6.78
CA THR A 516 -21.57 -28.57 -7.68
C THR A 516 -20.46 -28.96 -8.67
N ALA A 517 -19.69 -27.99 -9.15
CA ALA A 517 -18.51 -28.24 -9.98
C ALA A 517 -17.42 -29.03 -9.24
N GLN A 518 -17.19 -28.76 -7.95
CA GLN A 518 -16.25 -29.52 -7.13
C GLN A 518 -16.71 -30.97 -6.95
N HIS A 519 -18.00 -31.20 -6.67
CA HIS A 519 -18.55 -32.55 -6.61
C HIS A 519 -18.40 -33.28 -7.94
N PHE A 520 -18.69 -32.61 -9.05
CA PHE A 520 -18.49 -33.18 -10.39
C PHE A 520 -17.02 -33.55 -10.64
N TYR A 521 -16.07 -32.68 -10.26
CA TYR A 521 -14.64 -32.98 -10.39
C TYR A 521 -14.25 -34.25 -9.62
N LEU A 522 -14.64 -34.36 -8.34
CA LEU A 522 -14.27 -35.51 -7.50
C LEU A 522 -14.89 -36.82 -7.97
N PHE A 523 -16.20 -36.84 -8.26
CA PHE A 523 -16.92 -38.08 -8.58
C PHE A 523 -16.84 -38.50 -10.05
N ASN A 524 -16.60 -37.56 -10.97
CA ASN A 524 -16.62 -37.86 -12.40
C ASN A 524 -15.27 -37.68 -13.08
N VAL A 525 -14.54 -36.61 -12.78
CA VAL A 525 -13.27 -36.31 -13.47
C VAL A 525 -12.13 -37.10 -12.84
N LEU A 526 -11.94 -36.96 -11.53
CA LEU A 526 -10.83 -37.58 -10.81
C LEU A 526 -10.90 -39.11 -10.85
N SER A 527 -12.06 -39.73 -10.61
CA SER A 527 -12.21 -41.19 -10.67
C SER A 527 -11.86 -41.76 -12.06
N ARG A 528 -12.33 -41.12 -13.15
CA ARG A 528 -12.00 -41.53 -14.52
C ARG A 528 -10.51 -41.36 -14.82
N TRP A 529 -9.90 -40.29 -14.31
CA TRP A 529 -8.46 -40.06 -14.47
C TRP A 529 -7.62 -41.08 -13.69
N GLU A 530 -7.99 -41.43 -12.46
CA GLU A 530 -7.29 -42.45 -11.66
C GLU A 530 -7.35 -43.83 -12.32
N GLU A 531 -8.52 -44.24 -12.81
CA GLU A 531 -8.68 -45.49 -13.57
C GLU A 531 -7.85 -45.51 -14.86
N TYR A 532 -7.80 -44.38 -15.58
CA TYR A 532 -6.97 -44.24 -16.77
C TYR A 532 -5.48 -44.28 -16.41
N ALA A 533 -5.04 -43.50 -15.43
CA ALA A 533 -3.65 -43.44 -14.98
C ALA A 533 -3.14 -44.80 -14.48
N HIS A 534 -3.98 -45.59 -13.79
CA HIS A 534 -3.63 -46.95 -13.40
C HIS A 534 -3.41 -47.87 -14.62
N ARG A 535 -4.28 -47.78 -15.63
CA ARG A 535 -4.12 -48.53 -16.90
C ARG A 535 -2.86 -48.12 -17.66
N VAL A 536 -2.56 -46.83 -17.73
CA VAL A 536 -1.34 -46.31 -18.34
C VAL A 536 -0.09 -46.82 -17.61
N LYS A 537 -0.05 -46.76 -16.28
CA LYS A 537 1.08 -47.26 -15.48
C LYS A 537 1.29 -48.77 -15.59
N ALA A 538 0.21 -49.54 -15.77
CA ALA A 538 0.28 -50.98 -15.97
C ALA A 538 0.80 -51.37 -17.37
N ALA A 539 0.73 -50.44 -18.33
CA ALA A 539 1.19 -50.63 -19.69
C ALA A 539 2.66 -50.17 -19.82
N GLY A 540 3.54 -51.03 -20.34
CA GLY A 540 4.97 -50.72 -20.49
C GLY A 540 5.25 -49.68 -21.59
N PRO A 541 6.34 -48.89 -21.49
CA PRO A 541 6.64 -47.78 -22.42
C PRO A 541 6.97 -48.19 -23.87
N ASP A 542 7.35 -49.46 -24.09
CA ASP A 542 7.90 -49.96 -25.37
C ASP A 542 6.92 -50.80 -26.21
N ASP A 543 5.64 -50.90 -25.81
CA ASP A 543 4.63 -51.69 -26.55
C ASP A 543 3.74 -50.78 -27.42
N GLU A 544 3.85 -50.91 -28.75
CA GLU A 544 3.08 -50.13 -29.72
C GLU A 544 1.57 -50.40 -29.61
N ALA A 545 1.17 -51.63 -29.24
CA ALA A 545 -0.22 -51.97 -28.96
C ALA A 545 -0.71 -51.33 -27.65
N ALA A 546 0.17 -51.18 -26.67
CA ALA A 546 -0.12 -50.45 -25.43
C ALA A 546 -0.33 -48.95 -25.69
N ARG A 547 0.47 -48.32 -26.55
CA ARG A 547 0.30 -46.91 -26.94
C ARG A 547 -1.06 -46.67 -27.59
N ALA A 548 -1.46 -47.53 -28.53
CA ALA A 548 -2.78 -47.47 -29.15
C ALA A 548 -3.92 -47.65 -28.12
N ALA A 549 -3.76 -48.55 -27.16
CA ALA A 549 -4.74 -48.77 -26.09
C ALA A 549 -4.83 -47.57 -25.11
N ILE A 550 -3.73 -46.88 -24.84
CA ILE A 550 -3.68 -45.65 -24.05
C ILE A 550 -4.47 -44.53 -24.75
N VAL A 551 -4.22 -44.30 -26.05
CA VAL A 551 -4.94 -43.28 -26.83
C VAL A 551 -6.44 -43.59 -26.89
N ALA A 552 -6.81 -44.84 -27.19
CA ALA A 552 -8.21 -45.26 -27.25
C ALA A 552 -8.92 -45.22 -25.88
N GLY A 553 -8.17 -45.38 -24.79
CA GLY A 553 -8.69 -45.38 -23.43
C GLY A 553 -8.81 -44.00 -22.78
N PHE A 554 -8.42 -42.92 -23.47
CA PHE A 554 -8.41 -41.57 -22.91
C PHE A 554 -9.83 -41.05 -22.61
N PRO A 555 -10.17 -40.76 -21.34
CA PRO A 555 -11.55 -40.49 -20.94
C PRO A 555 -12.10 -39.14 -21.40
N PHE A 556 -11.25 -38.22 -21.87
CA PHE A 556 -11.62 -36.83 -22.16
C PHE A 556 -11.55 -36.46 -23.65
N ALA A 557 -11.45 -37.45 -24.55
CA ALA A 557 -11.33 -37.22 -25.99
C ALA A 557 -12.45 -36.32 -26.56
N GLY A 558 -13.70 -36.54 -26.13
CA GLY A 558 -14.84 -35.71 -26.55
C GLY A 558 -14.81 -34.27 -26.04
N PHE A 559 -14.14 -34.00 -24.90
CA PHE A 559 -13.95 -32.64 -24.41
C PHE A 559 -12.87 -31.90 -25.21
N PHE A 560 -11.78 -32.58 -25.56
CA PHE A 560 -10.68 -31.98 -26.33
C PHE A 560 -10.88 -32.07 -27.85
N SER A 561 -12.08 -32.36 -28.35
CA SER A 561 -12.35 -32.44 -29.79
C SER A 561 -12.20 -31.10 -30.52
N ASN A 562 -12.16 -29.99 -29.79
CA ASN A 562 -11.98 -28.64 -30.31
C ASN A 562 -10.52 -28.15 -30.27
N THR A 563 -9.56 -29.01 -29.92
CA THR A 563 -8.14 -28.63 -29.91
C THR A 563 -7.62 -28.47 -31.35
N PRO A 564 -6.72 -27.50 -31.61
CA PRO A 564 -6.20 -27.25 -32.96
C PRO A 564 -5.23 -28.34 -33.45
N ALA A 565 -4.58 -29.05 -32.52
CA ALA A 565 -3.75 -30.21 -32.78
C ALA A 565 -4.35 -31.43 -32.08
N PRO A 566 -4.10 -32.66 -32.59
CA PRO A 566 -4.50 -33.86 -31.88
C PRO A 566 -3.81 -33.92 -30.51
N VAL A 567 -4.55 -34.33 -29.48
CA VAL A 567 -4.06 -34.43 -28.10
C VAL A 567 -2.85 -35.38 -28.00
N PHE A 568 -2.84 -36.42 -28.84
CA PHE A 568 -1.73 -37.37 -28.97
C PHE A 568 -1.08 -37.18 -30.33
N LEU A 569 0.25 -36.97 -30.34
CA LEU A 569 1.04 -36.86 -31.56
C LEU A 569 1.60 -38.24 -31.94
N ASP A 570 1.51 -38.61 -33.22
CA ASP A 570 2.12 -39.84 -33.74
C ASP A 570 3.65 -39.77 -33.61
N GLY A 571 4.24 -40.70 -32.85
CA GLY A 571 5.71 -40.83 -32.71
C GLY A 571 6.37 -39.92 -31.67
N ALA A 572 5.63 -39.26 -30.78
CA ALA A 572 6.23 -38.68 -29.57
C ALA A 572 6.71 -39.83 -28.65
N PRO A 573 7.96 -39.76 -28.10
CA PRO A 573 8.56 -40.86 -27.35
C PRO A 573 7.75 -41.30 -26.14
#